data_AF-A0A2E5UG98-F1
#
_entry.id   AF-A0A2E5UG98-F1
#
_cell.length_a   1.000
_cell.length_b   1.000
_cell.length_c   1.000
_cell.angle_alpha   90.00
_cell.angle_beta   90.00
_cell.angle_gamma   90.00
#
_symmetry.space_group_name_H-M   'P 1'
#
loop_
_entity.id
_entity.type
_entity.pdbx_description
1 polymer ?
#
loop_
_entity_poly.entity_id
_entity_poly.type
_entity_poly.pdbx_seq_one_letter_code
_entity_poly.pdbx_strand_id
1 'polypeptide(L)'
;MPVSELEQTPSSDVATLWFLAARTMAVAGGELPSVQEAATGLYAQAILGFSEDDCQQAKSPQHIDNKTLIDCLSGVRQLSKELAEKILTGVMMISYADRTMTPLEVRWASMLASAIEVTPDEFQKCCVNARVIASMLRPQGGQS
;
A
#
# COMPACT_ATOMS: atom_id res chain seq x y z
N MET A 1 -36.28 1.50 -13.06
CA MET A 1 -35.18 0.52 -13.00
C MET A 1 -34.16 1.07 -12.01
N PRO A 2 -33.87 0.39 -10.90
CA PRO A 2 -32.90 0.89 -9.94
C PRO A 2 -31.50 0.67 -10.54
N VAL A 3 -30.74 1.75 -10.66
CA VAL A 3 -29.32 1.69 -11.00
C VAL A 3 -28.63 1.09 -9.78
N SER A 4 -27.94 -0.01 -10.01
CA SER A 4 -27.18 -0.79 -9.05
C SER A 4 -26.42 0.08 -8.06
N GLU A 5 -26.57 -0.24 -6.78
CA GLU A 5 -25.70 0.17 -5.69
C GLU A 5 -24.26 -0.20 -6.06
N LEU A 6 -23.53 0.76 -6.64
CA LEU A 6 -22.09 0.75 -6.63
C LEU A 6 -21.69 0.89 -5.16
N GLU A 7 -21.29 -0.22 -4.54
CA GLU A 7 -20.56 -0.23 -3.28
C GLU A 7 -19.28 0.61 -3.45
N GLN A 8 -19.42 1.92 -3.34
CA GLN A 8 -18.32 2.84 -3.19
C GLN A 8 -17.84 2.66 -1.76
N THR A 9 -16.85 1.78 -1.56
CA THR A 9 -16.04 1.85 -0.34
C THR A 9 -15.59 3.31 -0.20
N PRO A 10 -15.96 4.00 0.90
CA PRO A 10 -15.69 5.42 1.02
C PRO A 10 -14.19 5.67 0.90
N SER A 11 -13.79 6.78 0.26
CA SER A 11 -12.37 7.08 -0.01
C SER A 11 -11.51 7.01 1.26
N SER A 12 -12.10 7.36 2.41
CA SER A 12 -11.50 7.27 3.74
C SER A 12 -11.11 5.85 4.16
N ASP A 13 -11.90 4.84 3.81
CA ASP A 13 -11.65 3.45 4.18
C ASP A 13 -10.50 2.88 3.33
N VAL A 14 -10.49 3.16 2.03
CA VAL A 14 -9.39 2.74 1.14
C VAL A 14 -8.08 3.44 1.53
N ALA A 15 -8.14 4.72 1.88
CA ALA A 15 -6.99 5.45 2.40
C ALA A 15 -6.49 4.85 3.73
N THR A 16 -7.40 4.50 4.64
CA THR A 16 -7.04 3.84 5.91
C THR A 16 -6.36 2.49 5.66
N LEU A 17 -6.90 1.68 4.75
CA LEU A 17 -6.30 0.39 4.37
C LEU A 17 -4.90 0.56 3.75
N TRP A 18 -4.71 1.57 2.91
CA TRP A 18 -3.40 1.93 2.39
C TRP A 18 -2.39 2.23 3.51
N PHE A 19 -2.73 3.12 4.44
CA PHE A 19 -1.82 3.49 5.53
C PHE A 19 -1.54 2.32 6.49
N LEU A 20 -2.53 1.46 6.76
CA LEU A 20 -2.31 0.23 7.55
C LEU A 20 -1.37 -0.74 6.85
N ALA A 21 -1.53 -0.93 5.54
CA ALA A 21 -0.69 -1.83 4.77
C ALA A 21 0.74 -1.30 4.62
N ALA A 22 0.89 0.00 4.40
CA ALA A 22 2.18 0.68 4.32
C ALA A 22 2.92 0.69 5.66
N ARG A 23 2.23 0.96 6.78
CA ARG A 23 2.83 0.93 8.12
C ARG A 23 3.38 -0.45 8.46
N THR A 24 2.62 -1.51 8.16
CA THR A 24 3.06 -2.89 8.38
C THR A 24 4.33 -3.20 7.59
N MET A 25 4.42 -2.69 6.36
CA MET A 25 5.60 -2.86 5.52
C MET A 25 6.84 -2.14 6.08
N ALA A 26 6.69 -0.88 6.49
CA ALA A 26 7.77 -0.12 7.11
C ALA A 26 8.30 -0.82 8.39
N VAL A 27 7.39 -1.27 9.26
CA VAL A 27 7.73 -2.03 10.46
C VAL A 27 8.45 -3.35 10.11
N ALA A 28 8.02 -4.04 9.05
CA ALA A 28 8.68 -5.27 8.59
C ALA A 28 10.12 -5.03 8.09
N GLY A 29 10.38 -3.86 7.49
CA GLY A 29 11.72 -3.41 7.09
C GLY A 29 12.62 -2.98 8.26
N GLY A 30 12.10 -2.94 9.48
CA GLY A 30 12.85 -2.55 10.68
C GLY A 30 13.07 -1.04 10.83
N GLU A 31 12.40 -0.23 10.01
CA GLU A 31 12.61 1.20 9.90
C GLU A 31 11.27 1.96 10.05
N LEU A 32 11.24 2.96 10.94
CA LEU A 32 10.20 4.02 10.96
C LEU A 32 10.83 5.39 10.66
N PRO A 33 11.61 5.57 9.58
CA PRO A 33 12.11 6.88 9.23
C PRO A 33 10.92 7.73 8.77
N SER A 34 10.88 8.96 9.25
CA SER A 34 9.96 10.00 8.77
C SER A 34 9.92 10.14 7.23
N VAL A 35 10.99 9.72 6.55
CA VAL A 35 11.10 9.66 5.09
C VAL A 35 10.17 8.60 4.48
N GLN A 36 9.99 7.43 5.10
CA GLN A 36 9.05 6.40 4.62
C GLN A 36 7.59 6.81 4.86
N GLU A 37 7.29 7.55 5.93
CA GLU A 37 5.96 8.14 6.13
C GLU A 37 5.62 9.19 5.07
N ALA A 38 6.58 10.08 4.74
CA ALA A 38 6.39 11.07 3.68
C ALA A 38 6.20 10.40 2.31
N ALA A 39 6.98 9.37 2.00
CA ALA A 39 6.84 8.58 0.78
C ALA A 39 5.49 7.85 0.70
N THR A 40 4.98 7.37 1.85
CA THR A 40 3.67 6.71 1.92
C THR A 40 2.54 7.65 1.53
N GLY A 41 2.57 8.91 1.98
CA GLY A 41 1.60 9.93 1.58
C GLY A 41 1.69 10.27 0.09
N LEU A 42 2.91 10.46 -0.43
CA LEU A 42 3.14 10.75 -1.85
C LEU A 42 2.63 9.63 -2.76
N TYR A 43 2.85 8.37 -2.37
CA TYR A 43 2.37 7.22 -3.14
C TYR A 43 0.85 7.07 -3.07
N ALA A 44 0.24 7.38 -1.93
CA ALA A 44 -1.23 7.41 -1.82
C ALA A 44 -1.84 8.40 -2.83
N GLN A 45 -1.25 9.59 -2.94
CA GLN A 45 -1.72 10.59 -3.92
C GLN A 45 -1.47 10.14 -5.36
N ALA A 46 -0.26 9.65 -5.66
CA ALA A 46 0.14 9.32 -7.02
C ALA A 46 -0.51 8.04 -7.59
N ILE A 47 -0.75 7.03 -6.76
CA ILE A 47 -1.24 5.71 -7.18
C ILE A 47 -2.75 5.59 -6.99
N LEU A 48 -3.26 6.13 -5.87
CA LEU A 48 -4.65 5.98 -5.46
C LEU A 48 -5.47 7.26 -5.66
N GLY A 49 -4.83 8.38 -5.98
CA GLY A 49 -5.51 9.64 -6.27
C GLY A 49 -6.08 10.35 -5.04
N PHE A 50 -5.62 10.01 -3.84
CA PHE A 50 -6.09 10.65 -2.61
C PHE A 50 -5.62 12.10 -2.54
N SER A 51 -6.44 12.95 -1.90
CA SER A 51 -6.01 14.28 -1.50
C SER A 51 -5.09 14.23 -0.27
N GLU A 52 -4.40 15.33 0.02
CA GLU A 52 -3.65 15.45 1.27
C GLU A 52 -4.59 15.35 2.49
N ASP A 53 -5.80 15.92 2.41
CA ASP A 53 -6.81 15.88 3.46
C ASP A 53 -7.29 14.46 3.74
N ASP A 54 -7.55 13.65 2.69
CA ASP A 54 -7.89 12.23 2.83
C ASP A 54 -6.77 11.48 3.55
N CYS A 55 -5.52 11.79 3.19
CA CYS A 55 -4.35 11.18 3.84
C CYS A 55 -4.25 11.56 5.31
N GLN A 56 -4.52 12.81 5.67
CA GLN A 56 -4.51 13.26 7.07
C GLN A 56 -5.62 12.61 7.88
N GLN A 57 -6.84 12.53 7.35
CA GLN A 57 -7.97 11.90 8.02
C GLN A 57 -7.76 10.40 8.24
N ALA A 58 -7.27 9.70 7.22
CA ALA A 58 -6.99 8.26 7.30
C ALA A 58 -5.93 7.91 8.35
N LYS A 59 -4.99 8.82 8.62
CA LYS A 59 -3.97 8.67 9.66
C LYS A 59 -4.43 9.02 11.07
N SER A 60 -5.64 9.58 11.22
CA SER A 60 -6.12 10.00 12.53
C SER A 60 -6.23 8.80 13.49
N PRO A 61 -5.90 8.99 14.79
CA PRO A 61 -6.02 7.94 15.82
C PRO A 61 -7.38 7.22 15.82
N GLN A 62 -8.43 7.97 15.51
CA GLN A 62 -9.80 7.47 15.45
C GLN A 62 -10.01 6.40 14.36
N HIS A 63 -9.24 6.47 13.27
CA HIS A 63 -9.37 5.57 12.11
C HIS A 63 -8.34 4.43 12.14
N ILE A 64 -7.11 4.69 12.59
CA ILE A 64 -6.01 3.70 12.54
C ILE A 64 -5.82 2.92 13.84
N ASP A 65 -5.97 3.52 15.02
CA ASP A 65 -5.48 2.91 16.27
C ASP A 65 -6.33 1.70 16.71
N ASN A 66 -7.59 1.64 16.26
CA ASN A 66 -8.49 0.53 16.55
C ASN A 66 -8.46 -0.58 15.49
N LYS A 67 -7.64 -0.46 14.44
CA LYS A 67 -7.60 -1.42 13.34
C LYS A 67 -6.44 -2.39 13.49
N THR A 68 -6.75 -3.67 13.29
CA THR A 68 -5.80 -4.77 13.37
C THR A 68 -5.28 -5.17 11.98
N LEU A 69 -4.27 -6.03 11.94
CA LEU A 69 -3.82 -6.68 10.70
C LEU A 69 -4.95 -7.49 10.03
N ILE A 70 -5.85 -8.07 10.83
CA ILE A 70 -7.00 -8.81 10.32
C ILE A 70 -7.96 -7.87 9.58
N ASP A 71 -8.22 -6.69 10.15
CA ASP A 71 -9.06 -5.67 9.51
C ASP A 71 -8.43 -5.15 8.21
N CYS A 72 -7.10 -5.04 8.17
CA CYS A 72 -6.38 -4.69 6.95
C CYS A 72 -6.56 -5.76 5.86
N LEU A 73 -6.33 -7.04 6.19
CA LEU A 73 -6.41 -8.14 5.23
C LEU A 73 -7.86 -8.40 4.75
N SER A 74 -8.83 -8.31 5.65
CA SER A 74 -10.25 -8.46 5.29
C SER A 74 -10.74 -7.28 4.45
N GLY A 75 -10.29 -6.06 4.76
CA GLY A 75 -10.63 -4.87 4.00
C GLY A 75 -10.07 -4.87 2.59
N VAL A 76 -8.79 -5.21 2.40
CA VAL A 76 -8.21 -5.27 1.04
C VAL A 76 -8.86 -6.33 0.16
N ARG A 77 -9.35 -7.43 0.75
CA ARG A 77 -10.08 -8.49 0.04
C ARG A 77 -11.42 -8.01 -0.52
N GLN A 78 -12.04 -7.02 0.11
CA GLN A 78 -13.34 -6.48 -0.31
C GLN A 78 -13.22 -5.40 -1.40
N LEU A 79 -12.00 -4.94 -1.70
CA LEU A 79 -11.78 -3.95 -2.73
C LEU A 79 -11.96 -4.55 -4.13
N SER A 80 -12.19 -3.67 -5.10
CA SER A 80 -12.04 -4.06 -6.50
C SER A 80 -10.61 -4.56 -6.74
N LYS A 81 -10.46 -5.56 -7.61
CA LYS A 81 -9.15 -6.15 -7.94
C LYS A 81 -8.11 -5.09 -8.33
N GLU A 82 -8.52 -4.08 -9.10
CA GLU A 82 -7.66 -2.97 -9.50
C GLU A 82 -7.12 -2.17 -8.30
N LEU A 83 -7.98 -1.83 -7.33
CA LEU A 83 -7.56 -1.09 -6.14
C LEU A 83 -6.66 -1.94 -5.24
N ALA A 84 -7.01 -3.22 -5.06
CA ALA A 84 -6.21 -4.17 -4.30
C ALA A 84 -4.79 -4.33 -4.87
N GLU A 85 -4.66 -4.48 -6.20
CA GLU A 85 -3.38 -4.57 -6.89
C GLU A 85 -2.56 -3.27 -6.79
N LYS A 86 -3.23 -2.10 -6.84
CA LYS A 86 -2.58 -0.81 -6.61
C LYS A 86 -2.01 -0.69 -5.20
N ILE A 87 -2.76 -1.10 -4.18
CA ILE A 87 -2.27 -1.14 -2.79
C ILE A 87 -1.06 -2.07 -2.69
N LEU A 88 -1.17 -3.31 -3.20
CA LEU A 88 -0.06 -4.27 -3.17
C LEU A 88 1.20 -3.71 -3.84
N THR A 89 1.04 -3.12 -5.04
CA THR A 89 2.15 -2.52 -5.78
C THR A 89 2.79 -1.37 -5.01
N GLY A 90 1.98 -0.43 -4.51
CA GLY A 90 2.49 0.73 -3.77
C GLY A 90 3.16 0.35 -2.45
N VAL A 91 2.64 -0.66 -1.74
CA VAL A 91 3.26 -1.18 -0.52
C VAL A 91 4.63 -1.79 -0.83
N MET A 92 4.77 -2.54 -1.91
CA MET A 92 6.07 -3.07 -2.33
C MET A 92 7.06 -1.99 -2.77
N MET A 93 6.58 -0.86 -3.32
CA MET A 93 7.45 0.28 -3.65
C MET A 93 8.15 0.87 -2.42
N ILE A 94 7.52 0.79 -1.24
CA ILE A 94 8.12 1.24 0.03
C ILE A 94 9.39 0.41 0.32
N SER A 95 9.30 -0.91 0.26
CA SER A 95 10.46 -1.78 0.47
C SER A 95 11.50 -1.69 -0.64
N TYR A 96 11.07 -1.46 -1.89
CA TYR A 96 12.01 -1.27 -2.99
C TYR A 96 12.74 0.09 -2.96
N ALA A 97 12.44 0.98 -2.01
CA ALA A 97 13.19 2.21 -1.83
C ALA A 97 14.70 1.93 -1.68
N ASP A 98 15.08 0.85 -0.99
CA ASP A 98 16.47 0.44 -0.79
C ASP A 98 16.89 -0.72 -1.71
N ARG A 99 16.10 -0.97 -2.77
CA ARG A 99 16.33 -1.96 -3.84
C ARG A 99 16.36 -3.43 -3.40
N THR A 100 16.11 -3.72 -2.13
CA THR A 100 16.04 -5.08 -1.60
C THR A 100 14.86 -5.21 -0.64
N MET A 101 14.21 -6.37 -0.64
CA MET A 101 13.23 -6.73 0.39
C MET A 101 13.85 -7.70 1.38
N THR A 102 13.67 -7.41 2.66
CA THR A 102 13.95 -8.33 3.76
C THR A 102 12.94 -9.48 3.77
N PRO A 103 13.25 -10.61 4.45
CA PRO A 103 12.32 -11.74 4.54
C PRO A 103 10.94 -11.39 5.14
N LEU A 104 10.88 -10.43 6.07
CA LEU A 104 9.62 -10.01 6.69
C LEU A 104 8.77 -9.17 5.72
N GLU A 105 9.39 -8.32 4.91
CA GLU A 105 8.70 -7.55 3.87
C GLU A 105 8.15 -8.48 2.77
N VAL A 106 8.93 -9.48 2.35
CA VAL A 106 8.45 -10.51 1.41
C VAL A 106 7.26 -11.26 2.00
N ARG A 107 7.32 -11.62 3.29
CA ARG A 107 6.22 -12.31 3.98
C ARG A 107 4.97 -11.45 4.02
N TRP A 108 5.09 -10.16 4.32
CA TRP A 108 3.95 -9.23 4.32
C TRP A 108 3.33 -9.07 2.92
N ALA A 109 4.16 -8.83 1.90
CA ALA A 109 3.69 -8.75 0.51
C ALA A 109 2.95 -10.04 0.08
N SER A 110 3.48 -11.20 0.48
CA SER A 110 2.84 -12.51 0.20
C SER A 110 1.50 -12.68 0.92
N MET A 111 1.38 -12.18 2.16
CA MET A 111 0.11 -12.21 2.90
C MET A 111 -0.95 -11.32 2.25
N LEU A 112 -0.57 -10.12 1.82
CA LEU A 112 -1.46 -9.22 1.07
C LEU A 112 -1.89 -9.85 -0.26
N ALA A 113 -0.94 -10.40 -1.01
CA ALA A 113 -1.19 -11.10 -2.26
C ALA A 113 -2.18 -12.26 -2.09
N SER A 114 -1.99 -13.06 -1.04
CA SER A 114 -2.90 -14.16 -0.70
C SER A 114 -4.30 -13.66 -0.34
N ALA A 115 -4.41 -12.56 0.42
CA ALA A 115 -5.69 -12.00 0.83
C ALA A 115 -6.53 -11.49 -0.34
N ILE A 116 -5.89 -11.01 -1.41
CA ILE A 116 -6.57 -10.48 -2.61
C ILE A 116 -6.63 -11.51 -3.76
N GLU A 117 -6.25 -12.75 -3.49
CA GLU A 117 -6.34 -13.89 -4.41
C GLU A 117 -5.59 -13.67 -5.75
N VAL A 118 -4.45 -12.97 -5.73
CA VAL A 118 -3.61 -12.80 -6.93
C VAL A 118 -2.85 -14.08 -7.27
N THR A 119 -2.78 -14.37 -8.57
CA THR A 119 -1.97 -15.45 -9.12
C THR A 119 -0.47 -15.12 -9.03
N PRO A 120 0.44 -16.12 -9.14
CA PRO A 120 1.88 -15.89 -9.18
C PRO A 120 2.31 -14.92 -10.30
N ASP A 121 1.66 -14.98 -11.47
CA ASP A 121 1.95 -14.10 -12.60
C ASP A 121 1.56 -12.64 -12.30
N GLU A 122 0.42 -12.43 -11.63
CA GLU A 122 -0.04 -11.10 -11.21
C GLU A 122 0.85 -10.55 -10.10
N PHE A 123 1.25 -11.38 -9.14
CA PHE A 123 2.21 -11.01 -8.11
C PHE A 123 3.55 -10.57 -8.72
N GLN A 124 4.05 -11.31 -9.71
CA GLN A 124 5.28 -10.97 -10.42
C GLN A 124 5.15 -9.64 -11.17
N LYS A 125 4.00 -9.37 -11.82
CA LYS A 125 3.74 -8.06 -12.45
C LYS A 125 3.76 -6.93 -11.42
N CYS A 126 3.11 -7.11 -10.27
CA CYS A 126 3.14 -6.13 -9.18
C CYS A 126 4.58 -5.88 -8.70
N CYS A 127 5.39 -6.93 -8.56
CA CYS A 127 6.80 -6.82 -8.16
C CYS A 127 7.65 -6.04 -9.18
N VAL A 128 7.48 -6.32 -10.47
CA VAL A 128 8.20 -5.62 -11.55
C VAL A 128 7.78 -4.15 -11.59
N ASN A 129 6.48 -3.87 -11.55
CA ASN A 129 5.96 -2.51 -11.56
C ASN A 129 6.47 -1.72 -10.35
N ALA A 130 6.42 -2.30 -9.15
CA ALA A 130 6.91 -1.65 -7.93
C ALA A 130 8.40 -1.30 -8.04
N ARG A 131 9.22 -2.23 -8.56
CA ARG A 131 10.66 -1.99 -8.75
C ARG A 131 10.94 -0.87 -9.76
N VAL A 132 10.25 -0.88 -10.90
CA VAL A 132 10.42 0.13 -11.95
C VAL A 132 10.04 1.51 -11.42
N ILE A 133 8.87 1.65 -10.79
CA ILE A 133 8.40 2.94 -10.28
C ILE A 133 9.31 3.45 -9.16
N ALA A 134 9.69 2.59 -8.20
CA ALA A 134 10.62 2.96 -7.13
C ALA A 134 11.98 3.46 -7.68
N SER A 135 12.46 2.86 -8.76
CA SER A 135 13.72 3.29 -9.41
C SER A 135 13.62 4.65 -10.10
N MET A 136 12.43 5.05 -10.58
CA MET A 136 12.21 6.37 -11.17
C MET A 136 12.22 7.48 -10.12
N LEU A 137 11.77 7.16 -8.90
CA LEU A 137 11.65 8.12 -7.79
C LEU A 137 12.97 8.38 -7.07
N ARG A 138 13.94 7.46 -7.18
CA ARG A 138 15.33 7.64 -6.73
C ARG A 138 16.27 7.50 -7.93
N PRO A 139 16.53 8.58 -8.70
CA PRO A 139 17.54 8.53 -9.77
C PRO A 139 18.86 8.05 -9.18
N GLN A 140 19.61 7.23 -9.94
CA GLN A 140 20.79 6.48 -9.48
C GLN A 140 22.01 7.33 -9.01
N GLY A 141 21.83 8.58 -8.58
CA GLY A 141 22.90 9.54 -8.30
C GLY A 141 23.10 9.95 -6.83
N GLY A 142 22.45 9.30 -5.85
CA GLY A 142 22.64 9.58 -4.43
C GLY A 142 23.75 8.75 -3.78
N GLN A 143 24.93 8.67 -4.38
CA GLN A 143 26.14 8.33 -3.63
C GLN A 143 26.80 9.65 -3.25
N SER A 144 26.73 9.99 -1.97
CA SER A 144 27.54 11.03 -1.33
C SER A 144 28.15 10.43 -0.09
#